data_AF-R7C611-F1
#
_entry.id   AF-R7C611-F1
#
_cell.length_a   1.000
_cell.length_b   1.000
_cell.length_c   1.000
_cell.angle_alpha   90.00
_cell.angle_beta   90.00
_cell.angle_gamma   90.00
#
_symmetry.space_group_name_H-M   'P 1'
#
loop_
_entity.id
_entity.type
_entity.pdbx_description
1 polymer ?
#
loop_
_entity_poly.entity_id
_entity_poly.type
_entity_poly.pdbx_seq_one_letter_code
_entity_poly.pdbx_strand_id
1 'polypeptide(L)' 'MCVLLDMYEERGVEKGISQGISQGIEEINTLYHCLLADHRMEDIQKAIMDTDYQKELLREYGIGE' A
#
# COMPACT_ATOMS: atom_id res chain seq x y z
N MET A 1 -27.45 -13.60 20.45
CA MET A 1 -26.25 -12.80 20.80
C MET A 1 -25.07 -13.10 19.88
N CYS A 2 -24.84 -14.36 19.47
CA CYS A 2 -23.74 -14.74 18.55
C CYS A 2 -23.83 -14.05 17.17
N VAL A 3 -24.97 -14.15 16.47
CA VAL A 3 -25.13 -13.65 15.09
C VAL A 3 -24.85 -12.15 14.89
N LEU A 4 -25.12 -11.30 15.89
CA LEU A 4 -24.84 -9.87 15.78
C LEU A 4 -23.34 -9.59 15.90
N LEU A 5 -22.64 -10.29 16.80
CA LEU A 5 -21.19 -10.19 16.95
C LEU A 5 -20.49 -10.64 15.67
N ASP A 6 -20.88 -11.79 15.13
CA ASP A 6 -20.35 -12.34 13.88
C ASP A 6 -20.53 -11.33 12.72
N MET A 7 -21.71 -10.70 12.60
CA MET A 7 -21.95 -9.65 11.61
C MET A 7 -21.08 -8.40 11.80
N TYR A 8 -20.79 -7.99 13.03
CA TYR A 8 -19.91 -6.83 13.29
C TYR A 8 -18.44 -7.16 13.02
N GLU A 9 -18.01 -8.39 13.31
CA GLU A 9 -16.67 -8.88 13.00
C GLU A 9 -16.44 -8.92 11.49
N GLU A 10 -17.37 -9.53 10.73
CA GLU A 10 -17.30 -9.59 9.26
C GLU A 10 -17.24 -8.19 8.64
N ARG A 11 -18.12 -7.26 9.09
CA ARG A 11 -18.09 -5.87 8.62
C ARG A 11 -16.81 -5.14 9.01
N GLY A 12 -16.23 -5.47 10.17
CA GLY A 12 -14.96 -4.92 10.62
C GLY A 12 -13.81 -5.37 9.71
N VAL A 13 -13.76 -6.67 9.39
CA VAL A 13 -12.77 -7.25 8.48
C VAL A 13 -12.90 -6.66 7.08
N GLU A 14 -14.11 -6.58 6.53
CA GLU A 14 -14.35 -6.03 5.19
C GLU A 14 -13.91 -4.56 5.11
N LYS A 15 -14.25 -3.75 6.12
CA LYS A 15 -13.80 -2.36 6.20
C LYS A 15 -12.29 -2.26 6.32
N GLY A 16 -11.66 -3.08 7.16
CA GLY A 16 -10.21 -3.09 7.34
C GLY A 16 -9.47 -3.45 6.06
N ILE A 17 -9.96 -4.46 5.32
CA ILE A 17 -9.41 -4.83 4.01
C ILE A 17 -9.57 -3.68 3.01
N SER A 18 -10.76 -3.09 2.93
CA SER A 18 -10.99 -1.96 2.02
C SER A 18 -10.08 -0.77 2.34
N GLN A 19 -9.90 -0.44 3.62
CA GLN A 19 -9.02 0.64 4.06
C GLN A 19 -7.56 0.34 3.75
N GLY A 20 -7.09 -0.89 4.03
CA GLY A 20 -5.72 -1.30 3.74
C GLY A 20 -5.40 -1.29 2.24
N ILE A 21 -6.36 -1.70 1.39
CA ILE A 21 -6.20 -1.62 -0.07
C ILE A 21 -6.10 -0.16 -0.52
N SER A 22 -7.00 0.71 -0.05
CA SER A 22 -6.95 2.14 -0.40
C SER A 22 -5.65 2.79 0.05
N GLN A 23 -5.21 2.53 1.28
CA GLN A 23 -3.94 3.03 1.81
C GLN A 23 -2.75 2.54 0.97
N GLY A 24 -2.68 1.25 0.66
CA GLY A 24 -1.60 0.70 -0.17
C GLY A 24 -1.55 1.33 -1.58
N ILE A 25 -2.70 1.62 -2.19
CA ILE A 25 -2.74 2.32 -3.49
C ILE A 25 -2.18 3.74 -3.38
N GLU A 26 -2.54 4.48 -2.33
CA GLU A 26 -2.03 5.84 -2.10
C GLU A 26 -0.52 5.86 -1.85
N GLU A 27 -0.01 4.92 -1.05
CA GLU A 27 1.42 4.77 -0.77
C GLU A 27 2.22 4.49 -2.05
N ILE A 28 1.75 3.55 -2.89
CA ILE A 28 2.42 3.23 -4.16
C ILE A 28 2.37 4.41 -5.15
N ASN A 29 1.25 5.11 -5.25
CA ASN A 29 1.15 6.29 -6.10
C ASN A 29 2.10 7.40 -5.63
N THR A 30 2.19 7.60 -4.31
CA THR A 30 3.14 8.54 -3.71
C THR A 30 4.58 8.17 -4.06
N LEU A 31 4.93 6.88 -3.94
CA LEU A 31 6.25 6.39 -4.30
C LEU A 31 6.58 6.69 -5.77
N TYR A 32 5.67 6.37 -6.70
CA TYR A 32 5.90 6.62 -8.12
C TYR A 32 5.99 8.12 -8.43
N HIS A 33 5.21 8.96 -7.77
CA HIS A 33 5.34 10.42 -7.91
C HIS A 33 6.72 10.93 -7.46
N CYS A 34 7.25 10.43 -6.34
CA CYS A 34 8.59 10.79 -5.87
C CYS A 34 9.69 10.32 -6.83
N LEU A 35 9.63 9.06 -7.28
CA LEU A 35 10.61 8.51 -8.22
C LEU A 35 10.60 9.24 -9.58
N LEU A 36 9.41 9.65 -10.05
CA LEU A 36 9.28 10.47 -11.27
C LEU A 36 9.91 11.84 -11.09
N ALA A 37 9.73 12.49 -9.93
CA ALA A 37 10.37 13.78 -9.63
C ALA A 37 11.91 13.66 -9.58
N ASP A 38 12.42 12.53 -9.08
CA ASP A 38 13.85 12.23 -9.01
C ASP A 38 14.43 11.65 -10.30
N HIS A 39 13.62 11.52 -11.36
CA HIS A 39 14.00 10.96 -12.66
C HIS A 39 14.53 9.52 -12.58
N ARG A 40 14.14 8.74 -11.56
CA ARG A 40 14.58 7.36 -11.31
C ARG A 40 13.71 6.34 -12.05
N MET A 41 13.67 6.44 -13.38
CA MET A 41 12.78 5.61 -14.22
C MET A 41 13.10 4.11 -14.15
N GLU A 42 14.37 3.74 -14.02
CA GLU A 42 14.81 2.36 -13.85
C GLU A 42 14.28 1.75 -12.54
N ASP A 43 14.27 2.55 -11.48
CA ASP A 43 13.78 2.10 -10.18
C ASP A 43 12.26 1.93 -10.18
N ILE A 44 11.53 2.76 -10.93
CA ILE A 44 10.09 2.55 -11.19
C ILE A 44 9.87 1.20 -11.88
N GLN A 45 10.60 0.93 -12.97
CA GLN A 45 10.45 -0.34 -13.71
C GLN A 45 10.79 -1.55 -12.82
N LYS A 46 11.85 -1.44 -12.04
CA LYS A 46 12.25 -2.51 -11.12
C LYS A 46 11.22 -2.70 -10.01
N ALA A 47 10.71 -1.64 -9.39
CA ALA A 47 9.70 -1.71 -8.34
C ALA A 47 8.36 -2.30 -8.80
N ILE A 48 8.00 -2.15 -10.09
CA ILE A 48 6.81 -2.79 -10.67
C ILE A 48 6.99 -4.32 -10.75
N MET A 49 8.21 -4.80 -11.01
CA MET A 49 8.53 -6.22 -11.20
C MET A 49 8.95 -6.92 -9.90
N ASP A 50 9.48 -6.16 -8.95
CA ASP A 50 10.09 -6.64 -7.71
C ASP A 50 9.45 -5.95 -6.51
N THR A 51 8.56 -6.69 -5.85
CA THR A 51 7.82 -6.21 -4.69
C THR A 51 8.71 -6.01 -3.45
N ASP A 52 9.82 -6.74 -3.32
CA ASP A 52 10.73 -6.54 -2.19
C ASP A 52 11.52 -5.26 -2.39
N TYR A 53 11.96 -5.00 -3.62
CA TYR A 53 12.58 -3.72 -3.98
C TYR A 53 11.61 -2.53 -3.84
N GLN A 54 10.32 -2.71 -4.20
CA GLN A 54 9.29 -1.69 -3.96
C GLN A 54 9.17 -1.34 -2.47
N LYS A 55 9.21 -2.35 -1.58
CA LYS A 55 9.18 -2.12 -0.12
C LYS A 55 10.44 -1.44 0.39
N GLU A 56 11.61 -1.74 -0.17
CA GLU A 56 12.85 -1.03 0.16
C GLU A 56 12.73 0.45 -0.18
N LEU A 57 12.20 0.78 -1.36
CA LEU A 57 11.97 2.16 -1.77
C LEU A 57 10.90 2.86 -0.92
N LEU A 58 9.82 2.18 -0.54
CA LEU A 58 8.83 2.74 0.40
C LEU A 58 9.51 3.18 1.71
N ARG A 59 10.42 2.35 2.24
CA ARG A 59 11.21 2.71 3.44
C ARG A 59 12.20 3.84 3.19
N GLU A 60 12.87 3.84 2.02
CA GLU A 60 13.81 4.90 1.64
C GLU A 60 13.14 6.28 1.61
N TYR A 61 11.91 6.34 1.09
CA TYR A 61 11.12 7.57 1.00
C TYR A 61 10.25 7.84 2.25
N GLY A 62 10.27 6.96 3.26
CA GLY A 62 9.48 7.12 4.49
C GLY A 62 7.96 7.06 4.27
N ILE A 63 7.51 6.25 3.31
CA ILE A 63 6.10 6.08 2.95
C ILE A 63 5.54 4.84 3.65
N GLY A 64 4.45 5.01 4.42
CA GLY A 64 3.77 3.90 5.11
C GLY A 64 4.32 3.57 6.50
N GLU A 65 4.99 4.50 7.18
CA GLU A 65 5.21 4.47 8.64
C GLU A 65 4.01 4.97 9.45
#